data_AF-A0A3P6QY54-F1
#
_entry.id   AF-A0A3P6QY54-F1
#
_cell.length_a   1.000
_cell.length_b   1.000
_cell.length_c   1.000
_cell.angle_alpha   90.00
_cell.angle_beta   90.00
_cell.angle_gamma   90.00
#
_symmetry.space_group_name_H-M   'P 1'
#
loop_
_entity.id
_entity.type
_entity.pdbx_description
1 polymer ?
#
loop_
_entity_poly.entity_id
_entity_poly.type
_entity_poly.pdbx_seq_one_letter_code
_entity_poly.pdbx_strand_id
1 'polypeptide(L)'
;MLKPIYPCFFKLARCLLEINLEQSKILIHPSIREGLTEMVESEKQQIYCGHGSVGKTIGMVPSTPIVADNDVVAVERQYVHDLNEQVVTIIGTAVTKFPKIIFTLPLIKELLNCLVSNLDLIPEFNLRLWIKKGWKLILEYCPAENFSTLKNFFECIADSMQKRLEKMWDNISSKYHDSEPTEQEVFYEHLTCVVSREYIDFLRVCYLSCDSDAGTIRLSPLGRWLFVSKTGLSSVITTAFSSLNYRDSLLAVKSAPLCKALAEALMDYYDDEAGVYMLVSTIRSLQLHGTDEAAGSVLTTLVFHIYCALVCCVRSAHQVTSI
;
A
#
# COMPACT_ATOMS: atom_id res chain seq x y z
N MET A 1 -32.16 4.41 -4.62
CA MET A 1 -32.55 4.90 -3.28
C MET A 1 -31.35 5.13 -2.33
N LEU A 2 -30.17 4.51 -2.55
CA LEU A 2 -29.01 4.63 -1.63
C LEU A 2 -28.14 5.89 -1.77
N LYS A 3 -28.35 6.72 -2.81
CA LYS A 3 -27.50 7.90 -3.06
C LYS A 3 -27.32 8.84 -1.85
N PRO A 4 -28.37 9.13 -1.04
CA PRO A 4 -28.24 10.03 0.11
C PRO A 4 -27.44 9.46 1.29
N ILE A 5 -27.32 8.13 1.41
CA ILE A 5 -26.67 7.50 2.58
C ILE A 5 -25.16 7.32 2.38
N TYR A 6 -24.65 7.31 1.14
CA TYR A 6 -23.22 7.10 0.88
C TYR A 6 -22.30 8.05 1.67
N PRO A 7 -22.54 9.37 1.72
CA PRO A 7 -21.70 10.28 2.51
C PRO A 7 -21.57 9.89 3.99
N CYS A 8 -22.58 9.25 4.57
CA CYS A 8 -22.54 8.81 5.96
C CYS A 8 -21.50 7.70 6.19
N PHE A 9 -21.31 6.79 5.22
CA PHE A 9 -20.29 5.73 5.34
C PHE A 9 -18.86 6.30 5.31
N PHE A 10 -18.58 7.29 4.44
CA PHE A 10 -17.27 7.96 4.41
C PHE A 10 -17.00 8.73 5.72
N LYS A 11 -18.02 9.39 6.28
CA LYS A 11 -17.90 10.08 7.57
C LYS A 11 -17.72 9.09 8.73
N LEU A 12 -18.44 7.97 8.72
CA LEU A 12 -18.27 6.92 9.72
C LEU A 12 -16.88 6.31 9.67
N ALA A 13 -16.36 6.03 8.46
CA ALA A 13 -14.98 5.62 8.24
C ALA A 13 -13.99 6.59 8.91
N ARG A 14 -14.15 7.90 8.68
CA ARG A 14 -13.33 8.92 9.34
C ARG A 14 -13.42 8.85 10.86
N CYS A 15 -14.62 8.73 11.43
CA CYS A 15 -14.78 8.60 12.88
C CYS A 15 -14.01 7.39 13.42
N LEU A 16 -14.05 6.24 12.72
CA LEU A 16 -13.32 5.03 13.11
C LEU A 16 -11.80 5.21 13.02
N LEU A 17 -11.30 5.93 12.01
CA LEU A 17 -9.88 6.30 11.93
C LEU A 17 -9.46 7.20 13.10
N GLU A 18 -10.30 8.18 13.42
CA GLU A 18 -10.10 9.17 14.46
C GLU A 18 -10.20 8.60 15.89
N ILE A 19 -10.66 7.35 16.08
CA ILE A 19 -10.59 6.66 17.39
C ILE A 19 -9.14 6.59 17.90
N ASN A 20 -8.16 6.51 16.98
CA ASN A 20 -6.73 6.45 17.34
C ASN A 20 -6.15 7.80 17.80
N LEU A 21 -6.89 8.91 17.69
CA LEU A 21 -6.45 10.20 18.21
C LEU A 21 -6.45 10.19 19.75
N GLU A 22 -5.41 10.77 20.35
CA GLU A 22 -5.32 10.90 21.82
C GLU A 22 -6.53 11.63 22.41
N GLN A 23 -7.06 12.64 21.72
CA GLN A 23 -8.26 13.36 22.13
C GLN A 23 -9.51 12.46 22.16
N SER A 24 -9.62 11.53 21.20
CA SER A 24 -10.72 10.55 21.13
C SER A 24 -10.58 9.47 22.20
N LYS A 25 -9.35 9.00 22.45
CA LYS A 25 -9.06 8.00 23.49
C LYS A 25 -9.47 8.46 24.88
N ILE A 26 -9.33 9.75 25.20
CA ILE A 26 -9.75 10.31 26.49
C ILE A 26 -11.27 10.20 26.72
N LEU A 27 -12.06 10.25 25.65
CA LEU A 27 -13.52 10.11 25.71
C LEU A 27 -13.97 8.66 25.93
N ILE A 28 -13.08 7.69 25.68
CA ILE A 28 -13.34 6.27 25.90
C ILE A 28 -13.18 5.96 27.40
N HIS A 29 -14.10 5.14 27.92
CA HIS A 29 -14.11 4.73 29.32
C HIS A 29 -12.76 4.06 29.69
N PRO A 30 -12.15 4.40 30.84
CA PRO A 30 -10.82 3.92 31.21
C PRO A 30 -10.66 2.39 31.20
N SER A 31 -11.73 1.64 31.48
CA SER A 31 -11.68 0.17 31.52
C SER A 31 -11.48 -0.50 30.15
N ILE A 32 -11.80 0.18 29.04
CA ILE A 32 -11.68 -0.37 27.69
C ILE A 32 -10.66 0.39 26.83
N ARG A 33 -10.23 1.58 27.27
CA ARG A 33 -9.43 2.53 26.48
C ARG A 33 -8.18 1.93 25.85
N GLU A 34 -7.32 1.30 26.66
CA GLU A 34 -6.02 0.80 26.18
C GLU A 34 -6.20 -0.39 25.22
N GLY A 35 -7.18 -1.26 25.50
CA GLY A 35 -7.39 -2.48 24.73
C GLY A 35 -8.31 -2.35 23.52
N LEU A 36 -8.99 -1.21 23.31
CA LEU A 36 -10.02 -1.11 22.25
C LEU A 36 -9.42 -1.13 20.84
N THR A 37 -8.27 -0.49 20.63
CA THR A 37 -7.63 -0.33 19.32
C THR A 37 -6.50 -1.33 19.08
N GLU A 38 -6.26 -2.23 20.04
CA GLU A 38 -5.29 -3.30 19.87
C GLU A 38 -5.72 -4.31 18.81
N MET A 39 -4.75 -5.06 18.32
CA MET A 39 -4.99 -6.11 17.34
C MET A 39 -5.89 -7.22 17.93
N VAL A 40 -6.84 -7.69 17.11
CA VAL A 40 -7.65 -8.87 17.41
C VAL A 40 -6.89 -10.14 17.02
N GLU A 41 -7.15 -11.25 17.70
CA GLU A 41 -6.44 -12.51 17.47
C GLU A 41 -6.63 -13.02 16.03
N SER A 42 -7.83 -12.84 15.46
CA SER A 42 -8.10 -13.20 14.06
C SER A 42 -7.21 -12.46 13.07
N GLU A 43 -6.90 -11.18 13.31
CA GLU A 43 -6.00 -10.39 12.47
C GLU A 43 -4.54 -10.84 12.65
N LYS A 44 -4.13 -11.12 13.89
CA LYS A 44 -2.79 -11.70 14.18
C LYS A 44 -2.58 -13.00 13.39
N GLN A 45 -3.57 -13.89 13.37
CA GLN A 45 -3.52 -15.13 12.60
C GLN A 45 -3.50 -14.89 11.08
N GLN A 46 -4.27 -13.92 10.57
CA GLN A 46 -4.24 -13.55 9.15
C GLN A 46 -2.88 -13.00 8.70
N ILE A 47 -2.16 -12.33 9.60
CA ILE A 47 -0.81 -11.83 9.33
C ILE A 47 0.16 -13.01 9.19
N TYR A 48 0.18 -13.96 10.15
CA TYR A 48 1.06 -15.14 10.06
C TYR A 48 0.75 -16.06 8.88
N CYS A 49 -0.53 -16.34 8.62
CA CYS A 49 -0.95 -17.30 7.61
C CYS A 49 -1.08 -16.69 6.19
N GLY A 50 -0.92 -15.37 6.05
CA GLY A 50 -1.25 -14.62 4.83
C GLY A 50 -0.38 -14.91 3.60
N HIS A 51 0.68 -15.72 3.72
CA HIS A 51 1.48 -16.19 2.59
C HIS A 51 1.14 -17.63 2.21
N GLY A 52 0.10 -17.79 1.38
CA GLY A 52 -0.10 -19.00 0.59
C GLY A 52 -1.37 -19.79 0.91
N SER A 53 -2.54 -19.28 0.51
CA SER A 53 -3.62 -20.17 0.07
C SER A 53 -4.63 -19.42 -0.78
N VAL A 54 -4.58 -19.65 -2.08
CA VAL A 54 -5.76 -19.54 -2.94
C VAL A 54 -6.76 -20.59 -2.43
N GLY A 55 -7.89 -20.14 -1.93
CA GLY A 55 -9.12 -20.93 -1.87
C GLY A 55 -9.01 -22.27 -1.13
N LYS A 56 -8.80 -22.26 0.18
CA LYS A 56 -9.45 -23.24 1.06
C LYS A 56 -10.05 -22.50 2.22
N THR A 57 -11.38 -22.43 2.21
CA THR A 57 -12.18 -22.21 3.41
C THR A 57 -11.74 -23.26 4.44
N ILE A 58 -10.82 -22.89 5.33
CA ILE A 58 -10.53 -23.70 6.50
C ILE A 58 -11.80 -23.65 7.32
N GLY A 59 -12.48 -24.80 7.41
CA GLY A 59 -13.71 -24.95 8.14
C GLY A 59 -13.53 -24.40 9.55
N MET A 60 -14.35 -23.41 9.88
CA MET A 60 -14.52 -22.95 11.24
C MET A 60 -14.98 -24.16 12.06
N VAL A 61 -14.09 -24.74 12.85
CA VAL A 61 -14.48 -25.69 13.89
C VAL A 61 -15.34 -24.88 14.86
N PRO A 62 -16.63 -25.20 15.05
CA PRO A 62 -17.41 -24.55 16.08
C PRO A 62 -16.86 -25.08 17.41
N SER A 63 -15.99 -24.30 18.05
CA SER A 63 -15.72 -24.47 19.46
C SER A 63 -17.05 -24.28 20.19
N THR A 64 -17.48 -25.34 20.85
CA THR A 64 -18.56 -25.40 21.82
C THR A 64 -18.55 -24.12 22.69
N PRO A 65 -19.71 -23.48 22.96
CA PRO A 65 -19.73 -22.29 23.80
C PRO A 65 -19.42 -22.70 25.23
N ILE A 66 -18.13 -22.68 25.57
CA ILE A 66 -17.69 -22.60 26.96
C ILE A 66 -18.17 -21.22 27.40
N VAL A 67 -18.93 -21.19 28.50
CA VAL A 67 -19.40 -19.98 29.18
C VAL A 67 -18.16 -19.13 29.48
N ALA A 68 -17.84 -18.22 28.56
CA ALA A 68 -16.76 -17.28 28.73
C ALA A 68 -17.29 -16.17 29.62
N ASP A 69 -16.60 -15.94 30.72
CA ASP A 69 -16.60 -14.65 31.38
C ASP A 69 -16.25 -13.63 30.28
N ASN A 70 -17.26 -12.97 29.71
CA ASN A 70 -17.09 -12.18 28.48
C ASN A 70 -16.18 -11.01 28.84
N ASP A 71 -14.91 -11.10 28.47
CA ASP A 71 -13.99 -9.98 28.52
C ASP A 71 -14.59 -8.84 27.68
N VAL A 72 -15.17 -7.87 28.38
CA VAL A 72 -15.86 -6.73 27.78
C VAL A 72 -14.93 -5.99 26.82
N VAL A 73 -13.64 -5.93 27.12
CA VAL A 73 -12.63 -5.29 26.26
C VAL A 73 -12.51 -6.05 24.94
N ALA A 74 -12.44 -7.39 24.99
CA ALA A 74 -12.34 -8.22 23.80
C ALA A 74 -13.60 -8.11 22.92
N VAL A 75 -14.79 -8.07 23.52
CA VAL A 75 -16.06 -7.90 22.79
C VAL A 75 -16.11 -6.54 22.09
N GLU A 76 -15.77 -5.45 22.79
CA GLU A 76 -15.77 -4.10 22.22
C GLU A 76 -14.69 -3.94 21.14
N ARG A 77 -13.49 -4.50 21.35
CA ARG A 77 -12.40 -4.53 20.35
C ARG A 77 -12.85 -5.25 19.08
N GLN A 78 -13.47 -6.42 19.22
CA GLN A 78 -13.99 -7.17 18.08
C GLN A 78 -15.09 -6.39 17.36
N TYR A 79 -16.00 -5.73 18.09
CA TYR A 79 -17.04 -4.91 17.49
C TYR A 79 -16.47 -3.75 16.66
N VAL A 80 -15.48 -3.01 17.19
CA VAL A 80 -14.83 -1.91 16.46
C VAL A 80 -14.10 -2.43 15.22
N HIS A 81 -13.40 -3.56 15.34
CA HIS A 81 -12.74 -4.21 14.20
C HIS A 81 -13.74 -4.58 13.09
N ASP A 82 -14.82 -5.27 13.45
CA ASP A 82 -15.84 -5.71 12.50
C ASP A 82 -16.56 -4.53 11.86
N LEU A 83 -16.88 -3.49 12.64
CA LEU A 83 -17.49 -2.28 12.13
C LEU A 83 -16.59 -1.59 11.11
N ASN A 84 -15.28 -1.51 11.37
CA ASN A 84 -14.31 -0.95 10.43
C ASN A 84 -14.26 -1.79 9.15
N GLU A 85 -14.18 -3.11 9.24
CA GLU A 85 -14.20 -4.00 8.07
C GLU A 85 -15.46 -3.84 7.23
N GLN A 86 -16.63 -3.78 7.87
CA GLN A 86 -17.91 -3.63 7.17
C GLN A 86 -18.03 -2.27 6.48
N VAL A 87 -17.62 -1.18 7.14
CA VAL A 87 -17.65 0.16 6.53
C VAL A 87 -16.75 0.23 5.30
N VAL A 88 -15.52 -0.27 5.40
CA VAL A 88 -14.60 -0.34 4.26
C VAL A 88 -15.19 -1.19 3.13
N THR A 89 -15.78 -2.34 3.46
CA THR A 89 -16.40 -3.25 2.50
C THR A 89 -17.61 -2.62 1.80
N ILE A 90 -18.45 -1.87 2.51
CA ILE A 90 -19.59 -1.15 1.95
C ILE A 90 -19.11 -0.07 0.98
N ILE A 91 -18.11 0.73 1.36
CA ILE A 91 -17.53 1.77 0.50
C ILE A 91 -16.93 1.12 -0.76
N GLY A 92 -16.11 0.09 -0.60
CA GLY A 92 -15.51 -0.64 -1.73
C GLY A 92 -16.55 -1.24 -2.67
N THR A 93 -17.60 -1.87 -2.12
CA THR A 93 -18.70 -2.43 -2.91
C THR A 93 -19.49 -1.34 -3.63
N ALA A 94 -19.73 -0.20 -2.98
CA ALA A 94 -20.44 0.92 -3.59
C ALA A 94 -19.65 1.50 -4.77
N VAL A 95 -18.34 1.65 -4.63
CA VAL A 95 -17.46 2.16 -5.70
C VAL A 95 -17.37 1.19 -6.87
N THR A 96 -17.23 -0.11 -6.62
CA THR A 96 -17.16 -1.12 -7.69
C THR A 96 -18.48 -1.28 -8.45
N LYS A 97 -19.62 -1.26 -7.75
CA LYS A 97 -20.94 -1.47 -8.37
C LYS A 97 -21.53 -0.20 -8.98
N PHE A 98 -21.23 0.96 -8.40
CA PHE A 98 -21.84 2.23 -8.80
C PHE A 98 -20.82 3.38 -8.93
N PRO A 99 -19.72 3.22 -9.70
CA PRO A 99 -18.63 4.20 -9.74
C PRO A 99 -19.13 5.57 -10.20
N LYS A 100 -19.95 5.63 -11.26
CA LYS A 100 -20.53 6.88 -11.77
C LYS A 100 -21.41 7.60 -10.74
N ILE A 101 -22.08 6.87 -9.84
CA ILE A 101 -22.90 7.48 -8.79
C ILE A 101 -22.00 8.06 -7.70
N ILE A 102 -20.99 7.30 -7.27
CA ILE A 102 -20.10 7.71 -6.18
C ILE A 102 -19.23 8.91 -6.60
N PHE A 103 -18.58 8.84 -7.77
CA PHE A 103 -17.70 9.90 -8.23
C PHE A 103 -18.42 11.18 -8.69
N THR A 104 -19.75 11.14 -8.79
CA THR A 104 -20.60 12.34 -9.03
C THR A 104 -21.30 12.83 -7.76
N LEU A 105 -20.99 12.26 -6.59
CA LEU A 105 -21.52 12.79 -5.33
C LEU A 105 -21.01 14.22 -5.09
N PRO A 106 -21.87 15.12 -4.55
CA PRO A 106 -21.41 16.40 -4.04
C PRO A 106 -20.29 16.18 -3.02
N LEU A 107 -19.26 17.03 -3.06
CA LEU A 107 -18.14 17.00 -2.12
C LEU A 107 -17.33 15.69 -2.14
N ILE A 108 -17.34 14.93 -3.24
CA ILE A 108 -16.59 13.66 -3.33
C ILE A 108 -15.13 13.79 -2.92
N LYS A 109 -14.46 14.90 -3.24
CA LYS A 109 -13.07 15.18 -2.81
C LYS A 109 -12.93 15.16 -1.28
N GLU A 110 -13.87 15.78 -0.57
CA GLU A 110 -13.89 15.80 0.91
C GLU A 110 -14.24 14.42 1.48
N LEU A 111 -15.14 13.69 0.82
CA LEU A 111 -15.49 12.32 1.22
C LEU A 111 -14.30 11.37 1.05
N LEU A 112 -13.52 11.48 -0.03
CA LEU A 112 -12.30 10.69 -0.21
C LEU A 112 -11.26 11.04 0.88
N ASN A 113 -11.10 12.32 1.20
CA ASN A 113 -10.17 12.75 2.25
C ASN A 113 -10.55 12.21 3.65
N CYS A 114 -11.83 11.90 3.89
CA CYS A 114 -12.27 11.24 5.12
C CYS A 114 -11.62 9.86 5.31
N LEU A 115 -11.24 9.17 4.23
CA LEU A 115 -10.66 7.81 4.26
C LEU A 115 -9.13 7.79 4.46
N VAL A 116 -8.51 8.97 4.46
CA VAL A 116 -7.06 9.16 4.64
C VAL A 116 -6.77 10.19 5.74
N SER A 117 -7.80 10.57 6.50
CA SER A 117 -7.67 11.49 7.62
C SER A 117 -6.85 10.83 8.73
N ASN A 118 -5.81 11.51 9.20
CA ASN A 118 -4.93 11.04 10.29
C ASN A 118 -4.30 9.66 10.00
N LEU A 119 -3.94 9.42 8.74
CA LEU A 119 -3.39 8.14 8.28
C LEU A 119 -2.15 7.70 9.08
N ASP A 120 -1.35 8.66 9.57
CA ASP A 120 -0.14 8.40 10.38
C ASP A 120 -0.44 7.78 11.76
N LEU A 121 -1.69 7.85 12.24
CA LEU A 121 -2.10 7.31 13.54
C LEU A 121 -2.70 5.91 13.47
N ILE A 122 -2.99 5.41 12.26
CA ILE A 122 -3.52 4.05 12.11
C ILE A 122 -2.40 3.05 12.44
N PRO A 123 -2.65 2.01 13.25
CA PRO A 123 -1.69 0.93 13.47
C PRO A 123 -1.37 0.17 12.17
N GLU A 124 -0.14 -0.30 12.03
CA GLU A 124 0.38 -0.94 10.81
C GLU A 124 -0.46 -2.14 10.37
N PHE A 125 -0.94 -2.96 11.32
CA PHE A 125 -1.76 -4.14 11.04
C PHE A 125 -3.11 -3.78 10.39
N ASN A 126 -3.67 -2.61 10.71
CA ASN A 126 -4.94 -2.14 10.15
C ASN A 126 -4.82 -1.57 8.74
N LEU A 127 -3.61 -1.21 8.28
CA LEU A 127 -3.41 -0.62 6.96
C LEU A 127 -3.78 -1.59 5.83
N ARG A 128 -3.60 -2.90 6.05
CA ARG A 128 -3.87 -3.96 5.08
C ARG A 128 -5.32 -3.93 4.59
N LEU A 129 -6.26 -3.78 5.52
CA LEU A 129 -7.69 -3.67 5.24
C LEU A 129 -7.97 -2.49 4.31
N TRP A 130 -7.41 -1.33 4.63
CA TRP A 130 -7.58 -0.11 3.85
C TRP A 130 -6.94 -0.20 2.47
N ILE A 131 -5.71 -0.71 2.38
CA ILE A 131 -5.00 -0.91 1.11
C ILE A 131 -5.83 -1.80 0.18
N LYS A 132 -6.25 -2.98 0.65
CA LYS A 132 -6.88 -4.01 -0.20
C LYS A 132 -8.35 -3.76 -0.49
N LYS A 133 -9.15 -3.44 0.54
CA LYS A 133 -10.62 -3.35 0.43
C LYS A 133 -11.12 -1.92 0.31
N GLY A 134 -10.30 -0.92 0.65
CA GLY A 134 -10.64 0.50 0.57
C GLY A 134 -10.01 1.19 -0.64
N TRP A 135 -8.78 1.67 -0.46
CA TRP A 135 -8.11 2.57 -1.39
C TRP A 135 -7.90 1.96 -2.77
N LYS A 136 -7.50 0.69 -2.86
CA LYS A 136 -7.32 0.00 -4.15
C LYS A 136 -8.59 0.09 -5.01
N LEU A 137 -9.75 -0.25 -4.44
CA LEU A 137 -11.01 -0.26 -5.19
C LEU A 137 -11.42 1.15 -5.62
N ILE A 138 -11.14 2.17 -4.81
CA ILE A 138 -11.42 3.56 -5.16
C ILE A 138 -10.63 3.99 -6.40
N LEU A 139 -9.33 3.71 -6.42
CA LEU A 139 -8.47 4.11 -7.51
C LEU A 139 -8.73 3.30 -8.78
N GLU A 140 -8.89 1.98 -8.64
CA GLU A 140 -9.10 1.06 -9.76
C GLU A 140 -10.42 1.31 -10.51
N TYR A 141 -11.48 1.71 -9.80
CA TYR A 141 -12.81 1.92 -10.38
C TYR A 141 -13.17 3.39 -10.61
N CYS A 142 -12.22 4.32 -10.44
CA CYS A 142 -12.45 5.74 -10.74
C CYS A 142 -12.59 5.95 -12.26
N PRO A 143 -13.71 6.54 -12.75
CA PRO A 143 -13.81 6.93 -14.15
C PRO A 143 -12.73 7.97 -14.51
N ALA A 144 -12.18 7.87 -15.73
CA ALA A 144 -11.08 8.75 -16.17
C ALA A 144 -11.42 10.25 -16.11
N GLU A 145 -12.69 10.61 -16.33
CA GLU A 145 -13.21 11.97 -16.19
C GLU A 145 -13.12 12.53 -14.75
N ASN A 146 -12.98 11.65 -13.75
CA ASN A 146 -12.93 12.01 -12.35
C ASN A 146 -11.53 11.88 -11.73
N PHE A 147 -10.47 11.55 -12.47
CA PHE A 147 -9.13 11.36 -11.89
C PHE A 147 -8.64 12.55 -11.07
N SER A 148 -8.97 13.79 -11.49
CA SER A 148 -8.64 15.01 -10.75
C SER A 148 -9.18 15.06 -9.32
N THR A 149 -10.21 14.27 -9.00
CA THR A 149 -10.77 14.16 -7.64
C THR A 149 -9.90 13.33 -6.70
N LEU A 150 -9.03 12.47 -7.25
CA LEU A 150 -8.16 11.57 -6.50
C LEU A 150 -6.89 12.23 -5.99
N LYS A 151 -6.55 13.45 -6.44
CA LYS A 151 -5.24 14.07 -6.23
C LYS A 151 -4.77 14.05 -4.77
N ASN A 152 -5.47 14.77 -3.90
CA ASN A 152 -5.10 14.89 -2.49
C ASN A 152 -5.20 13.55 -1.76
N PHE A 153 -6.17 12.71 -2.15
CA PHE A 153 -6.37 11.39 -1.58
C PHE A 153 -5.16 10.48 -1.84
N PHE A 154 -4.67 10.44 -3.09
CA PHE A 154 -3.51 9.65 -3.46
C PHE A 154 -2.21 10.21 -2.89
N GLU A 155 -2.01 11.54 -2.93
CA GLU A 155 -0.85 12.21 -2.32
C GLU A 155 -0.72 11.86 -0.84
N CYS A 156 -1.81 11.93 -0.08
CA CYS A 156 -1.81 11.59 1.34
C CYS A 156 -1.40 10.13 1.60
N ILE A 157 -1.92 9.19 0.80
CA ILE A 157 -1.53 7.77 0.89
C ILE A 157 -0.05 7.61 0.55
N ALA A 158 0.41 8.21 -0.55
CA ALA A 158 1.77 8.07 -1.04
C ALA A 158 2.81 8.56 -0.01
N ASP A 159 2.61 9.77 0.51
CA ASP A 159 3.53 10.40 1.45
C ASP A 159 3.55 9.69 2.81
N SER A 160 2.38 9.31 3.33
CA SER A 160 2.27 8.63 4.63
C SER A 160 2.89 7.23 4.56
N MET A 161 2.59 6.47 3.50
CA MET A 161 3.12 5.11 3.34
C MET A 161 4.62 5.10 3.08
N GLN A 162 5.17 6.06 2.32
CA GLN A 162 6.63 6.15 2.14
C GLN A 162 7.33 6.31 3.51
N LYS A 163 6.97 7.34 4.28
CA LYS A 163 7.59 7.62 5.58
C LYS A 163 7.44 6.45 6.55
N ARG A 164 6.27 5.81 6.54
CA ARG A 164 5.98 4.68 7.42
C ARG A 164 6.81 3.45 7.07
N LEU A 165 6.86 3.07 5.80
CA LEU A 165 7.64 1.91 5.37
C LEU A 165 9.14 2.12 5.63
N GLU A 166 9.67 3.32 5.34
CA GLU A 166 11.05 3.68 5.70
C GLU A 166 11.31 3.45 7.20
N LYS A 167 10.46 4.03 8.06
CA LYS A 167 10.58 3.85 9.52
C LYS A 167 10.48 2.38 9.95
N MET A 168 9.57 1.61 9.35
CA MET A 168 9.40 0.20 9.69
C MET A 168 10.65 -0.62 9.34
N TRP A 169 11.23 -0.39 8.16
CA TRP A 169 12.45 -1.06 7.71
C TRP A 169 13.70 -0.62 8.45
N ASP A 170 13.80 0.64 8.85
CA ASP A 170 14.89 1.15 9.71
C ASP A 170 14.85 0.48 11.09
N ASN A 171 13.65 0.27 11.65
CA ASN A 171 13.46 -0.42 12.93
C ASN A 171 13.90 -1.90 12.87
N ILE A 172 13.70 -2.58 11.75
CA ILE A 172 14.19 -3.96 11.56
C ILE A 172 15.71 -3.96 11.39
N SER A 173 16.22 -3.05 10.55
CA SER A 173 17.64 -3.00 10.20
C SER A 173 18.54 -2.63 11.38
N SER A 174 18.06 -1.81 12.32
CA SER A 174 18.80 -1.38 13.51
C SER A 174 18.88 -2.43 14.62
N LYS A 175 18.03 -3.46 14.60
CA LYS A 175 17.91 -4.45 15.68
C LYS A 175 18.74 -5.73 15.50
N TYR A 176 19.50 -5.84 14.42
CA TYR A 176 20.44 -6.95 14.22
C TYR A 176 21.67 -6.82 15.13
N HIS A 177 21.48 -7.01 16.43
CA HIS A 177 22.53 -7.26 17.42
C HIS A 177 22.49 -8.73 17.85
N ASP A 178 23.58 -9.25 18.45
CA ASP A 178 23.93 -10.68 18.69
C ASP A 178 22.96 -11.55 19.52
N SER A 179 21.69 -11.17 19.64
CA SER A 179 20.65 -11.86 20.41
C SER A 179 19.67 -12.62 19.51
N GLU A 180 19.12 -13.72 20.01
CA GLU A 180 17.99 -14.39 19.36
C GLU A 180 16.76 -13.45 19.32
N PRO A 181 16.08 -13.31 18.17
CA PRO A 181 14.96 -12.39 18.04
C PRO A 181 13.76 -12.88 18.87
N THR A 182 13.08 -11.94 19.52
CA THR A 182 11.85 -12.22 20.28
C THR A 182 10.67 -12.52 19.33
N GLU A 183 9.63 -13.20 19.82
CA GLU A 183 8.40 -13.46 19.05
C GLU A 183 7.78 -12.16 18.50
N GLN A 184 7.83 -11.08 19.29
CA GLN A 184 7.32 -9.76 18.89
C GLN A 184 8.13 -9.14 17.75
N GLU A 185 9.45 -9.34 17.75
CA GLU A 185 10.34 -8.85 16.68
C GLU A 185 10.13 -9.63 15.38
N VAL A 186 10.04 -10.97 15.48
CA VAL A 186 9.73 -11.82 14.32
C VAL A 186 8.35 -11.47 13.75
N PHE A 187 7.36 -11.24 14.61
CA PHE A 187 6.04 -10.79 14.18
C PHE A 187 6.09 -9.43 13.48
N TYR A 188 6.82 -8.47 14.05
CA TYR A 188 6.93 -7.13 13.48
C TYR A 188 7.67 -7.13 12.13
N GLU A 189 8.72 -7.96 12.00
CA GLU A 189 9.39 -8.19 10.72
C GLU A 189 8.42 -8.77 9.68
N HIS A 190 7.63 -9.78 10.06
CA HIS A 190 6.63 -10.37 9.17
C HIS A 190 5.55 -9.36 8.75
N LEU A 191 5.02 -8.59 9.71
CA LEU A 191 4.05 -7.53 9.45
C LEU A 191 4.61 -6.50 8.47
N THR A 192 5.89 -6.11 8.64
CA THR A 192 6.54 -5.15 7.75
C THR A 192 6.66 -5.68 6.33
N CYS A 193 7.07 -6.94 6.15
CA CYS A 193 7.09 -7.59 4.84
C CYS A 193 5.69 -7.62 4.21
N VAL A 194 4.66 -8.01 4.96
CA VAL A 194 3.28 -8.10 4.47
C VAL A 194 2.75 -6.73 4.02
N VAL A 195 2.85 -5.71 4.88
CA VAL A 195 2.37 -4.35 4.55
C VAL A 195 3.12 -3.78 3.36
N SER A 196 4.44 -3.97 3.27
CA SER A 196 5.25 -3.51 2.14
C SER A 196 4.81 -4.16 0.83
N ARG A 197 4.61 -5.49 0.82
CA ARG A 197 4.16 -6.24 -0.36
C ARG A 197 2.77 -5.80 -0.80
N GLU A 198 1.85 -5.60 0.14
CA GLU A 198 0.49 -5.14 -0.16
C GLU A 198 0.47 -3.71 -0.73
N TYR A 199 1.31 -2.83 -0.19
CA TYR A 199 1.41 -1.46 -0.69
C TYR A 199 2.04 -1.39 -2.09
N ILE A 200 3.08 -2.19 -2.36
CA ILE A 200 3.64 -2.30 -3.72
C ILE A 200 2.60 -2.86 -4.69
N ASP A 201 1.85 -3.89 -4.31
CA ASP A 201 0.77 -4.41 -5.17
C ASP A 201 -0.33 -3.35 -5.42
N PHE A 202 -0.64 -2.52 -4.42
CA PHE A 202 -1.52 -1.37 -4.59
C PHE A 202 -0.97 -0.35 -5.59
N LEU A 203 0.30 0.04 -5.48
CA LEU A 203 0.92 0.96 -6.44
C LEU A 203 0.96 0.37 -7.85
N ARG A 204 1.20 -0.93 -7.99
CA ARG A 204 1.13 -1.63 -9.28
C ARG A 204 -0.25 -1.53 -9.91
N VAL A 205 -1.32 -1.69 -9.14
CA VAL A 205 -2.70 -1.53 -9.64
C VAL A 205 -2.96 -0.09 -10.08
N CYS A 206 -2.41 0.89 -9.35
CA CYS A 206 -2.57 2.29 -9.70
C CYS A 206 -1.82 2.67 -10.98
N TYR A 207 -0.58 2.18 -11.14
CA TYR A 207 0.31 2.60 -12.21
C TYR A 207 0.28 1.72 -13.44
N LEU A 208 0.04 0.42 -13.31
CA LEU A 208 0.33 -0.55 -14.36
C LEU A 208 -0.95 -1.13 -14.96
N SER A 209 -0.90 -1.38 -16.27
CA SER A 209 -1.83 -2.25 -16.98
C SER A 209 -1.06 -3.38 -17.64
N CYS A 210 -1.63 -4.58 -17.64
CA CYS A 210 -1.08 -5.72 -18.38
C CYS A 210 -1.87 -5.88 -19.68
N ASP A 211 -1.22 -5.61 -20.82
CA ASP A 211 -1.80 -6.00 -22.12
C ASP A 211 -1.67 -7.52 -22.28
N SER A 212 -2.80 -8.21 -22.36
CA SER A 212 -2.92 -9.67 -22.44
C SER A 212 -2.16 -10.29 -23.61
N ASP A 213 -1.90 -9.51 -24.66
CA ASP A 213 -1.46 -10.05 -25.95
C ASP A 213 0.06 -9.95 -26.14
N ALA A 214 0.76 -9.14 -25.33
CA ALA A 214 2.20 -8.90 -25.47
C ALA A 214 3.00 -9.08 -24.17
N GLY A 215 2.33 -9.33 -23.03
CA GLY A 215 2.98 -9.40 -21.71
C GLY A 215 3.77 -8.14 -21.34
N THR A 216 3.55 -7.04 -22.07
CA THR A 216 4.32 -5.81 -21.93
C THR A 216 3.62 -4.95 -20.89
N ILE A 217 4.30 -4.74 -19.78
CA ILE A 217 3.82 -3.89 -18.69
C ILE A 217 3.99 -2.43 -19.12
N ARG A 218 2.89 -1.68 -19.08
CA ARG A 218 2.87 -0.24 -19.42
C ARG A 218 2.10 0.54 -18.38
N LEU A 219 2.25 1.87 -18.40
CA LEU A 219 1.43 2.74 -17.57
C LEU A 219 -0.05 2.64 -17.98
N SER A 220 -0.91 2.37 -17.00
CA SER A 220 -2.37 2.43 -17.16
C SER A 220 -2.83 3.87 -17.41
N PRO A 221 -4.09 4.10 -17.84
CA PRO A 221 -4.63 5.45 -17.97
C PRO A 221 -4.53 6.26 -16.67
N LEU A 222 -4.82 5.63 -15.53
CA LEU A 222 -4.65 6.24 -14.21
C LEU A 222 -3.16 6.49 -13.91
N GLY A 223 -2.29 5.50 -14.14
CA GLY A 223 -0.85 5.61 -13.91
C GLY A 223 -0.21 6.74 -14.70
N ARG A 224 -0.59 6.90 -15.97
CA ARG A 224 -0.15 8.01 -16.81
C ARG A 224 -0.64 9.34 -16.26
N TRP A 225 -1.89 9.43 -15.82
CA TRP A 225 -2.42 10.65 -15.22
C TRP A 225 -1.69 11.00 -13.91
N LEU A 226 -1.47 10.04 -13.02
CA LEU A 226 -0.72 10.22 -11.77
C LEU A 226 0.71 10.73 -12.03
N PHE A 227 1.38 10.12 -13.01
CA PHE A 227 2.74 10.49 -13.42
C PHE A 227 2.80 11.92 -13.98
N VAL A 228 1.98 12.24 -14.98
CA VAL A 228 1.98 13.57 -15.64
C VAL A 228 1.55 14.68 -14.67
N SER A 229 0.58 14.40 -13.80
CA SER A 229 0.13 15.35 -12.77
C SER A 229 1.09 15.49 -11.59
N LYS A 230 2.14 14.65 -11.53
CA LYS A 230 3.11 14.55 -10.43
C LYS A 230 2.46 14.27 -9.06
N THR A 231 1.30 13.63 -9.06
CA THR A 231 0.50 13.36 -7.84
C THR A 231 1.19 12.28 -7.02
N GLY A 232 1.83 12.66 -5.90
CA GLY A 232 2.57 11.75 -5.01
C GLY A 232 3.80 11.08 -5.66
N LEU A 233 4.27 11.59 -6.80
CA LEU A 233 5.23 10.90 -7.66
C LEU A 233 6.58 10.65 -6.97
N SER A 234 7.09 11.64 -6.24
CA SER A 234 8.36 11.51 -5.50
C SER A 234 8.29 10.35 -4.51
N SER A 235 7.24 10.31 -3.67
CA SER A 235 7.05 9.27 -2.67
C SER A 235 6.84 7.89 -3.29
N VAL A 236 6.19 7.80 -4.44
CA VAL A 236 6.05 6.55 -5.20
C VAL A 236 7.39 6.06 -5.74
N ILE A 237 8.19 6.94 -6.37
CA ILE A 237 9.51 6.57 -6.90
C ILE A 237 10.42 6.12 -5.77
N THR A 238 10.54 6.91 -4.69
CA THR A 238 11.36 6.56 -3.53
C THR A 238 10.91 5.24 -2.93
N THR A 239 9.60 5.03 -2.73
CA THR A 239 9.12 3.76 -2.15
C THR A 239 9.40 2.57 -3.07
N ALA A 240 9.16 2.69 -4.37
CA ALA A 240 9.35 1.60 -5.33
C ALA A 240 10.82 1.15 -5.39
N PHE A 241 11.77 2.10 -5.49
CA PHE A 241 13.20 1.80 -5.57
C PHE A 241 13.81 1.41 -4.22
N SER A 242 13.37 2.01 -3.11
CA SER A 242 13.76 1.54 -1.77
C SER A 242 13.30 0.11 -1.51
N SER A 243 12.13 -0.29 -2.03
CA SER A 243 11.59 -1.65 -1.90
C SER A 243 12.44 -2.74 -2.56
N LEU A 244 13.33 -2.37 -3.50
CA LEU A 244 14.30 -3.31 -4.08
C LEU A 244 15.45 -3.63 -3.12
N ASN A 245 15.64 -2.82 -2.08
CA ASN A 245 16.81 -2.87 -1.20
C ASN A 245 16.46 -3.30 0.23
N TYR A 246 15.19 -3.60 0.50
CA TYR A 246 14.77 -4.21 1.76
C TYR A 246 15.06 -5.70 1.76
N ARG A 247 15.25 -6.31 2.93
CA ARG A 247 15.60 -7.74 3.08
C ARG A 247 14.40 -8.67 2.84
N ASP A 248 13.75 -8.51 1.70
CA ASP A 248 12.58 -9.25 1.27
C ASP A 248 12.65 -9.47 -0.25
N SER A 249 13.14 -10.64 -0.68
CA SER A 249 13.32 -10.96 -2.10
C SER A 249 11.98 -10.96 -2.87
N LEU A 250 10.88 -11.36 -2.22
CA LEU A 250 9.54 -11.35 -2.83
C LEU A 250 9.05 -9.91 -3.07
N LEU A 251 9.31 -9.01 -2.13
CA LEU A 251 9.02 -7.58 -2.30
C LEU A 251 9.80 -6.99 -3.47
N ALA A 252 11.11 -7.28 -3.57
CA ALA A 252 11.96 -6.83 -4.67
C ALA A 252 11.47 -7.33 -6.04
N VAL A 253 11.08 -8.61 -6.14
CA VAL A 253 10.47 -9.18 -7.36
C VAL A 253 9.16 -8.48 -7.71
N LYS A 254 8.31 -8.19 -6.71
CA LYS A 254 7.05 -7.49 -6.93
C LYS A 254 7.23 -6.03 -7.35
N SER A 255 8.25 -5.33 -6.83
CA SER A 255 8.49 -3.92 -7.14
C SER A 255 9.16 -3.71 -8.49
N ALA A 256 9.91 -4.70 -9.00
CA ALA A 256 10.66 -4.59 -10.26
C ALA A 256 9.82 -4.14 -11.48
N PRO A 257 8.62 -4.69 -11.75
CA PRO A 257 7.73 -4.18 -12.81
C PRO A 257 7.37 -2.71 -12.69
N LEU A 258 7.12 -2.23 -11.46
CA LEU A 258 6.77 -0.84 -11.21
C LEU A 258 7.99 0.06 -11.43
N CYS A 259 9.15 -0.34 -10.92
CA CYS A 259 10.42 0.38 -11.13
C CYS A 259 10.75 0.50 -12.62
N LYS A 260 10.54 -0.57 -13.39
CA LYS A 260 10.74 -0.56 -14.84
C LYS A 260 9.84 0.47 -15.52
N ALA A 261 8.52 0.42 -15.26
CA ALA A 261 7.57 1.32 -15.92
C ALA A 261 7.80 2.80 -15.52
N LEU A 262 8.17 3.05 -14.26
CA LEU A 262 8.52 4.40 -13.80
C LEU A 262 9.82 4.89 -14.46
N ALA A 263 10.84 4.04 -14.58
CA ALA A 263 12.08 4.39 -15.27
C ALA A 263 11.81 4.74 -16.75
N GLU A 264 11.05 3.91 -17.47
CA GLU A 264 10.65 4.18 -18.85
C GLU A 264 9.93 5.53 -19.00
N ALA A 265 9.02 5.87 -18.08
CA ALA A 265 8.30 7.13 -18.10
C ALA A 265 9.17 8.35 -17.73
N LEU A 266 10.16 8.15 -16.85
CA LEU A 266 11.12 9.20 -16.46
C LEU A 266 12.13 9.52 -17.57
N MET A 267 12.34 8.61 -18.53
CA MET A 267 13.25 8.87 -19.65
C MET A 267 12.85 10.11 -20.47
N ASP A 268 11.55 10.38 -20.58
CA ASP A 268 11.03 11.59 -21.25
C ASP A 268 11.35 12.89 -20.47
N TYR A 269 11.71 12.77 -19.20
CA TYR A 269 11.97 13.87 -18.26
C TYR A 269 13.38 13.75 -17.64
N TYR A 270 14.36 13.34 -18.45
CA TYR A 270 15.70 12.98 -18.04
C TYR A 270 16.30 13.94 -16.98
N ASP A 271 16.66 13.35 -15.84
CA ASP A 271 17.35 13.98 -14.72
C ASP A 271 18.52 13.07 -14.29
N ASP A 272 19.73 13.64 -14.23
CA ASP A 272 20.96 12.89 -13.94
C ASP A 272 20.91 12.26 -12.54
N GLU A 273 20.40 13.00 -11.54
CA GLU A 273 20.34 12.54 -10.15
C GLU A 273 19.36 11.36 -10.01
N ALA A 274 18.16 11.48 -10.57
CA ALA A 274 17.20 10.39 -10.63
C ALA A 274 17.76 9.17 -11.37
N GLY A 275 18.43 9.37 -12.51
CA GLY A 275 19.05 8.30 -13.29
C GLY A 275 20.09 7.50 -12.50
N VAL A 276 20.99 8.21 -11.81
CA VAL A 276 22.00 7.59 -10.92
C VAL A 276 21.32 6.86 -9.76
N TYR A 277 20.34 7.49 -9.11
CA TYR A 277 19.62 6.86 -8.00
C TYR A 277 18.95 5.54 -8.42
N MET A 278 18.26 5.51 -9.57
CA MET A 278 17.63 4.30 -10.09
C MET A 278 18.64 3.18 -10.39
N LEU A 279 19.74 3.52 -11.07
CA LEU A 279 20.78 2.54 -11.42
C LEU A 279 21.47 1.98 -10.16
N VAL A 280 21.85 2.85 -9.22
CA VAL A 280 22.49 2.43 -7.95
C VAL A 280 21.54 1.54 -7.14
N SER A 281 20.27 1.93 -7.05
CA SER A 281 19.26 1.18 -6.29
C SER A 281 19.03 -0.22 -6.86
N THR A 282 19.04 -0.38 -8.20
CA THR A 282 18.87 -1.68 -8.84
C THR A 282 20.12 -2.55 -8.76
N ILE A 283 21.32 -1.99 -8.86
CA ILE A 283 22.56 -2.74 -8.65
C ILE A 283 22.66 -3.26 -7.21
N ARG A 284 22.34 -2.42 -6.21
CA ARG A 284 22.33 -2.83 -4.80
C ARG A 284 21.33 -3.95 -4.53
N SER A 285 20.16 -3.92 -5.17
CA SER A 285 19.19 -5.01 -5.07
C SER A 285 19.75 -6.37 -5.55
N LEU A 286 20.54 -6.36 -6.64
CA LEU A 286 21.19 -7.57 -7.15
C LEU A 286 22.30 -8.05 -6.21
N GLN A 287 23.02 -7.13 -5.56
CA GLN A 287 23.99 -7.49 -4.52
C GLN A 287 23.31 -8.13 -3.29
N LEU A 288 22.12 -7.67 -2.93
CA LEU A 288 21.38 -8.16 -1.77
C LEU A 288 20.67 -9.49 -2.04
N HIS A 289 20.05 -9.64 -3.21
CA HIS A 289 19.16 -10.77 -3.52
C HIS A 289 19.66 -11.69 -4.63
N GLY A 290 20.83 -11.43 -5.23
CA GLY A 290 21.30 -12.16 -6.42
C GLY A 290 21.53 -13.66 -6.23
N THR A 291 21.58 -14.14 -4.98
CA THR A 291 21.66 -15.57 -4.67
C THR A 291 20.31 -16.29 -4.71
N ASP A 292 19.19 -15.56 -4.62
CA ASP A 292 17.84 -16.08 -4.81
C ASP A 292 17.59 -16.22 -6.33
N GLU A 293 17.34 -17.43 -6.82
CA GLU A 293 17.21 -17.71 -8.25
C GLU A 293 16.07 -16.92 -8.91
N ALA A 294 14.92 -16.81 -8.22
CA ALA A 294 13.76 -16.12 -8.74
C ALA A 294 13.98 -14.60 -8.78
N ALA A 295 14.55 -14.03 -7.71
CA ALA A 295 14.86 -12.61 -7.65
C ALA A 295 16.02 -12.22 -8.57
N GLY A 296 17.11 -13.01 -8.58
CA GLY A 296 18.31 -12.74 -9.37
C GLY A 296 18.01 -12.58 -10.86
N SER A 297 17.16 -13.44 -11.44
CA SER A 297 16.76 -13.35 -12.84
C SER A 297 15.98 -12.06 -13.16
N VAL A 298 14.98 -11.73 -12.34
CA VAL A 298 14.15 -10.52 -12.50
C VAL A 298 14.98 -9.26 -12.33
N LEU A 299 15.84 -9.21 -11.31
CA LEU A 299 16.67 -8.04 -11.01
C LEU A 299 17.78 -7.82 -12.04
N THR A 300 18.38 -8.90 -12.56
CA THR A 300 19.35 -8.79 -13.67
C THR A 300 18.70 -8.17 -14.90
N THR A 301 17.48 -8.62 -15.24
CA THR A 301 16.71 -8.04 -16.35
C THR A 301 16.40 -6.56 -16.13
N LEU A 302 16.02 -6.19 -14.90
CA LEU A 302 15.73 -4.81 -14.53
C LEU A 302 16.97 -3.90 -14.63
N VAL A 303 18.11 -4.33 -14.08
CA VAL A 303 19.38 -3.59 -14.13
C VAL A 303 19.79 -3.34 -15.57
N PHE A 304 19.77 -4.39 -16.41
CA PHE A 304 20.12 -4.26 -17.82
C PHE A 304 19.20 -3.27 -18.54
N HIS A 305 17.88 -3.37 -18.29
CA HIS A 305 16.91 -2.47 -18.89
C HIS A 305 17.15 -1.00 -18.51
N ILE A 306 17.34 -0.71 -17.22
CA ILE A 306 17.60 0.67 -16.75
C ILE A 306 18.93 1.19 -17.31
N TYR A 307 19.99 0.38 -17.29
CA TYR A 307 21.28 0.76 -17.88
C TYR A 307 21.14 1.12 -19.36
N CYS A 308 20.48 0.28 -20.16
CA CYS A 308 20.25 0.54 -21.57
C CYS A 308 19.41 1.80 -21.80
N ALA A 309 18.34 2.00 -21.03
CA ALA A 309 17.50 3.19 -21.12
C ALA A 309 18.31 4.47 -20.86
N LEU A 310 19.09 4.50 -19.77
CA LEU A 310 19.96 5.63 -19.42
C LEU A 310 21.01 5.92 -20.51
N VAL A 311 21.70 4.89 -21.01
CA VAL A 311 22.68 5.05 -22.11
C VAL A 311 22.03 5.65 -23.36
N CYS A 312 20.82 5.20 -23.72
CA CYS A 312 20.09 5.74 -24.87
C CYS A 312 19.73 7.21 -24.69
N CYS A 313 19.31 7.62 -23.49
CA CYS A 313 18.97 9.02 -23.21
C CYS A 313 20.19 9.94 -23.19
N VAL A 314 21.28 9.54 -22.54
CA VAL A 314 22.53 10.33 -22.55
C VAL A 314 23.03 10.57 -23.96
N ARG A 315 23.01 9.53 -24.81
CA ARG A 315 23.41 9.64 -26.24
C ARG A 315 22.50 10.58 -27.03
N SER A 316 21.20 10.51 -26.80
CA SER A 316 20.22 11.37 -27.47
C SER A 316 20.38 12.83 -27.05
N ALA A 317 20.64 13.09 -25.76
CA ALA A 317 20.90 14.44 -25.24
C ALA A 317 22.16 15.08 -25.84
N HIS A 318 23.24 14.29 -26.02
CA HIS A 318 24.50 14.79 -26.62
C HIS A 318 24.38 15.09 -28.13
N GLN A 319 23.45 14.45 -28.85
CA GLN A 319 23.20 14.75 -30.26
C GLN A 319 22.43 16.07 -30.44
N VAL A 320 21.58 16.45 -29.48
CA VAL A 320 20.80 17.70 -29.52
C VAL A 320 21.64 18.93 -29.21
N THR A 321 22.69 18.81 -28.38
CA THR A 321 23.60 19.91 -28.03
C THR A 321 24.71 20.18 -29.06
N SER A 322 24.80 19.35 -30.11
CA SER A 322 25.80 19.48 -31.18
C SER A 322 25.27 20.13 -32.47
N ILE A 323 24.09 20.75 -32.42
CA ILE A 323 23.45 21.54 -33.49
C ILE A 323 23.29 22.98 -32.98
#